data_AF-A0A1V6QDA7-F1
#
_entry.id   AF-A0A1V6QDA7-F1
#
_cell.length_a   1.000
_cell.length_b   1.000
_cell.length_c   1.000
_cell.angle_alpha   90.00
_cell.angle_beta   90.00
_cell.angle_gamma   90.00
#
_symmetry.space_group_name_H-M   'P 1'
#
loop_
_entity.id
_entity.type
_entity.pdbx_description
1 polymer ?
#
loop_
_entity_poly.entity_id
_entity_poly.type
_entity_poly.pdbx_seq_one_letter_code
_entity_poly.pdbx_strand_id
1 'polypeptide(L)'
;MSATQTVTGTTSDVDKSTKFNLGLPSEHKPLSVADQNEITGTAEYPPALYPNYLPVWEVPQAKYAPLEPFDFVDRAIAADDKFPDLLPPGTKVKNLTAVLGAEVSGVQLSKLSPQGKDQLALLAHQKKVLVFPDQDFASLPIGEAVDYIRYYGRLFLHSHSGAPKGHPEIHIVHSRAGNTLAPEFFDLHTHSMAWHSDNTFEVQPPGVTFLYSLEVPAEGGDTVFADMEKAYERLSPVFQKILEGLKAVHTSCDQAARAIAGGGYVRREPIDTIHPIVRTSPLTGKKALFVNPQYNRNTCHSGITDWMDGRRRHIARIMPSAERPT
;
A
#
# COMPACT_ATOMS: atom_id res chain seq x y z
N MET A 1 -0.56 24.83 -15.04
CA MET A 1 0.79 24.36 -14.71
C MET A 1 1.21 24.95 -13.37
N SER A 2 1.19 24.12 -12.31
CA SER A 2 1.88 24.37 -11.04
C SER A 2 2.19 23.00 -10.46
N ALA A 3 3.34 22.45 -10.86
CA ALA A 3 3.91 21.29 -10.20
C ALA A 3 4.37 21.77 -8.82
N THR A 4 3.63 21.42 -7.76
CA THR A 4 4.15 21.62 -6.40
C THR A 4 5.24 20.58 -6.20
N GLN A 5 6.50 21.04 -6.31
CA GLN A 5 7.69 20.25 -6.02
C GLN A 5 7.63 19.84 -4.55
N THR A 6 7.39 18.56 -4.28
CA THR A 6 7.58 18.01 -2.93
C THR A 6 9.09 17.87 -2.75
N VAL A 7 9.70 18.75 -1.97
CA VAL A 7 11.12 18.65 -1.63
C VAL A 7 11.26 17.58 -0.54
N THR A 8 11.45 16.34 -0.99
CA THR A 8 11.84 15.22 -0.14
C THR A 8 13.34 15.28 0.08
N GLY A 9 13.77 15.47 1.33
CA GLY A 9 15.18 15.37 1.69
C GLY A 9 15.50 13.95 2.17
N THR A 10 16.57 13.37 1.66
CA THR A 10 17.22 12.23 2.32
C THR A 10 18.12 12.80 3.41
N THR A 11 17.93 12.40 4.68
CA THR A 11 18.90 12.73 5.73
C THR A 11 19.98 11.66 5.72
N SER A 12 21.22 12.03 5.37
CA SER A 12 22.39 11.15 5.45
C SER A 12 22.83 10.87 6.90
N ASP A 13 22.33 11.64 7.86
CA ASP A 13 22.86 11.74 9.22
C ASP A 13 21.94 11.09 10.27
N VAL A 14 21.34 9.94 9.92
CA VAL A 14 20.89 9.00 10.95
C VAL A 14 22.08 8.12 11.28
N ASP A 15 22.50 8.15 12.54
CA ASP A 15 23.60 7.35 13.08
C ASP A 15 23.49 5.89 12.58
N LYS A 16 24.41 5.50 11.69
CA LYS A 16 24.46 4.16 11.07
C LYS A 16 25.05 3.11 12.03
N SER A 17 25.13 3.40 13.33
CA SER A 17 25.88 2.59 14.30
C SER A 17 25.21 1.27 14.72
N THR A 18 23.93 1.02 14.39
CA THR A 18 23.33 -0.31 14.60
C THR A 18 23.55 -1.23 13.41
N LYS A 19 24.76 -1.78 13.31
CA LYS A 19 25.00 -3.00 12.52
C LYS A 19 24.48 -4.20 13.29
N PHE A 20 23.24 -4.60 13.01
CA PHE A 20 22.73 -5.91 13.41
C PHE A 20 23.25 -6.97 12.42
N ASN A 21 24.37 -7.60 12.77
CA ASN A 21 24.86 -8.78 12.06
C ASN A 21 24.03 -10.00 12.51
N LEU A 22 22.96 -10.32 11.77
CA LEU A 22 21.90 -11.25 12.21
C LEU A 22 21.96 -12.65 11.56
N GLY A 23 23.11 -13.10 11.05
CA GLY A 23 23.27 -14.50 10.63
C GLY A 23 22.27 -14.90 9.54
N LEU A 24 22.52 -14.43 8.31
CA LEU A 24 21.73 -14.75 7.12
C LEU A 24 21.57 -16.27 6.93
N PRO A 25 20.36 -16.81 6.72
CA PRO A 25 20.20 -18.12 6.14
C PRO A 25 20.70 -18.12 4.68
N SER A 26 21.43 -19.17 4.35
CA SER A 26 21.97 -19.48 3.03
C SER A 26 20.89 -19.62 1.95
N GLU A 27 21.35 -19.41 0.71
CA GLU A 27 20.67 -19.57 -0.57
C GLU A 27 19.75 -20.79 -0.69
N HIS A 28 18.71 -20.63 -1.52
CA HIS A 28 17.76 -21.64 -1.97
C HIS A 28 17.26 -22.59 -0.87
N LYS A 29 16.14 -22.22 -0.24
CA LYS A 29 15.26 -23.25 0.31
C LYS A 29 14.53 -23.89 -0.89
N PRO A 30 14.69 -25.20 -1.16
CA PRO A 30 13.80 -25.90 -2.09
C PRO A 30 12.35 -25.75 -1.62
N LEU A 31 11.39 -25.94 -2.54
CA LEU A 31 9.96 -25.96 -2.20
C LEU A 31 9.77 -26.82 -0.95
N SER A 32 9.31 -26.17 0.12
CA SER A 32 9.02 -26.84 1.38
C SER A 32 7.84 -27.80 1.17
N VAL A 33 7.68 -28.79 2.05
CA VAL A 33 6.49 -29.66 2.04
C VAL A 33 5.20 -28.82 2.08
N ALA A 34 5.24 -27.67 2.77
CA ALA A 34 4.14 -26.70 2.76
C ALA A 34 3.86 -26.16 1.35
N ASP A 35 4.88 -25.85 0.55
CA ASP A 35 4.68 -25.39 -0.83
C ASP A 35 4.09 -26.48 -1.74
N GLN A 36 4.38 -27.76 -1.48
CA GLN A 36 3.73 -28.87 -2.18
C GLN A 36 2.26 -29.06 -1.75
N ASN A 37 1.99 -28.88 -0.45
CA ASN A 37 0.63 -28.95 0.11
C ASN A 37 -0.29 -27.87 -0.47
N GLU A 38 0.23 -26.68 -0.80
CA GLU A 38 -0.56 -25.66 -1.50
C GLU A 38 -1.02 -26.14 -2.89
N ILE A 39 -0.22 -26.97 -3.57
CA ILE A 39 -0.54 -27.48 -4.92
C ILE A 39 -1.47 -28.68 -4.84
N THR A 40 -1.25 -29.60 -3.91
CA THR A 40 -1.98 -30.87 -3.83
C THR A 40 -3.16 -30.84 -2.86
N GLY A 41 -3.23 -29.83 -2.01
CA GLY A 41 -4.12 -29.79 -0.85
C GLY A 41 -3.61 -30.66 0.30
N THR A 42 -4.32 -30.55 1.43
CA THR A 42 -4.16 -31.36 2.64
C THR A 42 -5.50 -31.98 3.03
N ALA A 43 -5.55 -32.70 4.15
CA ALA A 43 -6.82 -33.21 4.70
C ALA A 43 -7.78 -32.09 5.17
N GLU A 44 -7.23 -30.93 5.57
CA GLU A 44 -8.00 -29.81 6.14
C GLU A 44 -8.23 -28.67 5.13
N TYR A 45 -7.30 -28.48 4.20
CA TYR A 45 -7.31 -27.37 3.25
C TYR A 45 -7.27 -27.88 1.81
N PRO A 46 -8.16 -27.40 0.91
CA PRO A 46 -8.12 -27.76 -0.50
C PRO A 46 -6.83 -27.24 -1.18
N PRO A 47 -6.45 -27.80 -2.35
CA PRO A 47 -5.41 -27.19 -3.17
C PRO A 47 -5.79 -25.76 -3.59
N ALA A 48 -4.79 -24.91 -3.80
CA ALA A 48 -4.98 -23.55 -4.27
C ALA A 48 -5.76 -23.54 -5.59
N LEU A 49 -6.76 -22.66 -5.69
CA LEU A 49 -7.58 -22.51 -6.90
C LEU A 49 -6.77 -21.93 -8.07
N TYR A 50 -5.74 -21.13 -7.75
CA TYR A 50 -4.91 -20.42 -8.70
C TYR A 50 -3.41 -20.76 -8.50
N PRO A 51 -2.98 -22.00 -8.81
CA PRO A 51 -1.63 -22.48 -8.50
C PRO A 51 -0.53 -21.71 -9.24
N ASN A 52 -0.85 -21.09 -10.38
CA ASN A 52 0.04 -20.21 -11.13
C ASN A 52 0.38 -18.91 -10.39
N TYR A 53 -0.42 -18.50 -9.40
CA TYR A 53 -0.17 -17.35 -8.54
C TYR A 53 0.58 -17.69 -7.25
N LEU A 54 0.87 -18.97 -6.98
CA LEU A 54 1.60 -19.36 -5.78
C LEU A 54 2.97 -18.67 -5.73
N PRO A 55 3.33 -18.07 -4.58
CA PRO A 55 4.53 -17.26 -4.49
C PRO A 55 5.78 -18.14 -4.55
N VAL A 56 6.71 -17.77 -5.43
CA VAL A 56 8.08 -18.26 -5.37
C VAL A 56 8.97 -17.26 -4.65
N TRP A 57 9.92 -17.81 -3.90
CA TRP A 57 10.94 -17.04 -3.20
C TRP A 57 12.30 -17.09 -3.90
N GLU A 58 12.34 -17.73 -5.07
CA GLU A 58 13.46 -17.81 -5.99
C GLU A 58 13.75 -16.42 -6.56
N VAL A 59 14.46 -15.59 -5.82
CA VAL A 59 15.05 -14.37 -6.37
C VAL A 59 16.55 -14.60 -6.47
N PRO A 60 17.19 -14.34 -7.62
CA PRO A 60 18.64 -14.31 -7.69
C PRO A 60 19.16 -13.37 -6.61
N GLN A 61 20.34 -13.62 -6.08
CA GLN A 61 21.03 -12.81 -5.06
C GLN A 61 21.09 -11.27 -5.30
N ALA A 62 20.55 -10.76 -6.41
CA ALA A 62 20.47 -9.36 -6.73
C ALA A 62 19.50 -8.61 -5.80
N LYS A 63 20.08 -7.83 -4.89
CA LYS A 63 19.36 -6.72 -4.24
C LYS A 63 18.83 -5.79 -5.33
N TYR A 64 17.56 -5.44 -5.26
CA TYR A 64 16.98 -4.36 -6.03
C TYR A 64 17.72 -3.07 -5.71
N ALA A 65 18.07 -2.31 -6.74
CA ALA A 65 18.60 -0.97 -6.57
C ALA A 65 17.59 -0.09 -5.81
N PRO A 66 18.07 0.97 -5.13
CA PRO A 66 17.21 2.04 -4.64
C PRO A 66 16.28 2.54 -5.75
N LEU A 67 15.06 2.94 -5.37
CA LEU A 67 14.14 3.54 -6.33
C LEU A 67 14.56 4.97 -6.61
N GLU A 68 14.83 5.25 -7.88
CA GLU A 68 15.05 6.61 -8.35
C GLU A 68 13.71 7.30 -8.66
N PRO A 69 13.57 8.59 -8.33
CA PRO A 69 12.43 9.40 -8.76
C PRO A 69 12.28 9.39 -10.28
N PHE A 70 11.03 9.50 -10.74
CA PHE A 70 10.72 9.55 -12.17
C PHE A 70 9.56 10.49 -12.45
N ASP A 71 9.54 11.03 -13.67
CA ASP A 71 8.43 11.85 -14.14
C ASP A 71 7.18 10.98 -14.30
N PHE A 72 6.10 11.41 -13.66
CA PHE A 72 4.82 10.73 -13.69
C PHE A 72 3.73 11.66 -14.19
N VAL A 73 2.95 11.20 -15.17
CA VAL A 73 1.75 11.89 -15.66
C VAL A 73 0.56 11.00 -15.34
N ASP A 74 -0.36 11.53 -14.53
CA ASP A 74 -1.55 10.80 -14.12
C ASP A 74 -2.52 10.65 -15.31
N ARG A 75 -3.01 9.43 -15.51
CA ARG A 75 -3.94 9.08 -16.59
C ARG A 75 -5.28 9.82 -16.49
N ALA A 76 -5.68 10.19 -15.28
CA ALA A 76 -6.90 10.96 -15.06
C ALA A 76 -6.92 12.33 -15.76
N ILE A 77 -5.76 12.88 -16.12
CA ILE A 77 -5.66 14.18 -16.82
C ILE A 77 -6.28 14.11 -18.22
N ALA A 78 -6.21 12.95 -18.88
CA ALA A 78 -6.72 12.76 -20.24
C ALA A 78 -8.17 12.27 -20.28
N ALA A 79 -8.79 12.05 -19.12
CA ALA A 79 -10.10 11.44 -19.01
C ALA A 79 -11.25 12.38 -19.42
N ASP A 80 -12.27 11.81 -20.05
CA ASP A 80 -13.58 12.44 -20.20
C ASP A 80 -14.37 12.30 -18.88
N ASP A 81 -14.78 13.43 -18.30
CA ASP A 81 -15.49 13.48 -17.01
C ASP A 81 -16.95 13.00 -17.07
N LYS A 82 -17.44 12.65 -18.27
CA LYS A 82 -18.74 12.01 -18.48
C LYS A 82 -18.68 10.49 -18.47
N PHE A 83 -17.47 9.92 -18.45
CA PHE A 83 -17.21 8.48 -18.36
C PHE A 83 -17.89 7.59 -19.43
N PRO A 84 -17.95 7.97 -20.73
CA PRO A 84 -18.68 7.20 -21.74
C PRO A 84 -18.12 5.78 -22.01
N ASP A 85 -16.82 5.58 -21.80
CA ASP A 85 -16.13 4.30 -22.06
C ASP A 85 -16.05 3.42 -20.81
N LEU A 86 -16.05 4.03 -19.62
CA LEU A 86 -16.04 3.31 -18.34
C LEU A 86 -17.45 2.95 -17.87
N LEU A 87 -18.42 3.85 -18.08
CA LEU A 87 -19.80 3.73 -17.60
C LEU A 87 -20.81 3.71 -18.77
N PRO A 88 -20.71 2.76 -19.72
CA PRO A 88 -21.66 2.65 -20.81
C PRO A 88 -23.08 2.31 -20.29
N PRO A 89 -24.14 2.50 -21.12
CA PRO A 89 -25.50 2.13 -20.75
C PRO A 89 -25.59 0.68 -20.23
N GLY A 90 -26.21 0.51 -19.07
CA GLY A 90 -26.29 -0.78 -18.37
C GLY A 90 -25.35 -0.91 -17.16
N THR A 91 -24.32 -0.05 -17.07
CA THR A 91 -23.46 0.04 -15.90
C THR A 91 -24.23 0.64 -14.72
N LYS A 92 -23.97 0.13 -13.50
CA LYS A 92 -24.56 0.65 -12.26
C LYS A 92 -23.44 1.12 -11.35
N VAL A 93 -23.58 2.34 -10.82
CA VAL A 93 -22.68 2.91 -9.82
C VAL A 93 -23.43 3.10 -8.52
N LYS A 94 -22.98 2.44 -7.46
CA LYS A 94 -23.54 2.54 -6.11
C LYS A 94 -22.49 3.10 -5.17
N ASN A 95 -22.73 4.27 -4.58
CA ASN A 95 -21.84 4.79 -3.56
C ASN A 95 -21.85 3.87 -2.33
N LEU A 96 -20.67 3.52 -1.82
CA LEU A 96 -20.53 2.66 -0.64
C LEU A 96 -20.79 3.44 0.64
N THR A 97 -20.35 4.70 0.68
CA THR A 97 -20.65 5.65 1.76
C THR A 97 -21.01 7.01 1.18
N ALA A 98 -21.34 7.97 2.03
CA ALA A 98 -21.64 9.34 1.60
C ALA A 98 -20.43 10.08 0.99
N VAL A 99 -19.19 9.72 1.36
CA VAL A 99 -17.98 10.48 1.00
C VAL A 99 -16.85 9.65 0.39
N LEU A 100 -16.89 8.32 0.55
CA LEU A 100 -15.82 7.40 0.19
C LEU A 100 -16.40 6.15 -0.47
N GLY A 101 -15.79 5.72 -1.57
CA GLY A 101 -16.06 4.43 -2.17
C GLY A 101 -17.24 4.40 -3.13
N ALA A 102 -17.10 3.65 -4.22
CA ALA A 102 -18.21 3.23 -5.04
C ALA A 102 -18.02 1.80 -5.53
N GLU A 103 -19.13 1.06 -5.59
CA GLU A 103 -19.23 -0.20 -6.31
C GLU A 103 -19.72 0.08 -7.73
N VAL A 104 -19.05 -0.51 -8.72
CA VAL A 104 -19.37 -0.35 -10.14
C VAL A 104 -19.58 -1.72 -10.77
N SER A 105 -20.80 -2.01 -11.20
CA SER A 105 -21.17 -3.30 -11.82
C SER A 105 -21.65 -3.12 -13.26
N GLY A 106 -21.57 -4.18 -14.06
CA GLY A 106 -21.94 -4.17 -15.47
C GLY A 106 -20.80 -3.78 -16.43
N VAL A 107 -19.57 -3.69 -15.93
CA VAL A 107 -18.36 -3.41 -16.71
C VAL A 107 -17.28 -4.45 -16.39
N GLN A 108 -16.54 -4.88 -17.42
CA GLN A 108 -15.39 -5.76 -17.27
C GLN A 108 -14.11 -4.97 -17.54
N LEU A 109 -13.31 -4.77 -16.49
CA LEU A 109 -12.16 -3.88 -16.53
C LEU A 109 -11.13 -4.30 -17.58
N SER A 110 -10.89 -5.61 -17.72
CA SER A 110 -9.94 -6.18 -18.70
C SER A 110 -10.27 -5.83 -20.15
N LYS A 111 -11.52 -5.45 -20.44
CA LYS A 111 -12.01 -5.10 -21.78
C LYS A 111 -12.05 -3.59 -22.05
N LEU A 112 -11.63 -2.76 -21.10
CA LEU A 112 -11.64 -1.31 -21.27
C LEU A 112 -10.68 -0.86 -22.37
N SER A 113 -11.16 0.07 -23.20
CA SER A 113 -10.34 0.87 -24.10
C SER A 113 -9.33 1.72 -23.30
N PRO A 114 -8.26 2.25 -23.94
CA PRO A 114 -7.38 3.24 -23.29
C PRO A 114 -8.16 4.41 -22.67
N GLN A 115 -9.18 4.92 -23.37
CA GLN A 115 -10.04 6.00 -22.89
C GLN A 115 -10.83 5.58 -21.64
N GLY A 116 -11.35 4.35 -21.61
CA GLY A 116 -12.00 3.78 -20.43
C GLY A 116 -11.05 3.63 -19.24
N LYS A 117 -9.78 3.32 -19.48
CA LYS A 117 -8.74 3.27 -18.43
C LYS A 117 -8.39 4.66 -17.88
N ASP A 118 -8.28 5.67 -18.74
CA ASP A 118 -8.09 7.06 -18.29
C ASP A 118 -9.28 7.52 -17.42
N GLN A 119 -10.50 7.20 -17.85
CA GLN A 119 -11.73 7.43 -17.10
C GLN A 119 -11.76 6.67 -15.76
N LEU A 120 -11.22 5.45 -15.70
CA LEU A 120 -11.08 4.69 -14.44
C LEU A 120 -10.17 5.41 -13.46
N ALA A 121 -9.04 5.94 -13.93
CA ALA A 121 -8.15 6.72 -13.09
C ALA A 121 -8.85 7.96 -12.51
N LEU A 122 -9.62 8.68 -13.34
CA LEU A 122 -10.38 9.85 -12.86
C LEU A 122 -11.43 9.46 -11.82
N LEU A 123 -12.19 8.39 -12.07
CA LEU A 123 -13.20 7.93 -11.11
C LEU A 123 -12.56 7.48 -9.79
N ALA A 124 -11.39 6.83 -9.84
CA ALA A 124 -10.62 6.47 -8.66
C ALA A 124 -10.20 7.70 -7.85
N HIS A 125 -9.77 8.79 -8.51
CA HIS A 125 -9.47 10.05 -7.80
C HIS A 125 -10.70 10.70 -7.15
N GLN A 126 -11.89 10.54 -7.75
CA GLN A 126 -13.14 11.09 -7.23
C GLN A 126 -13.69 10.26 -6.06
N LYS A 127 -13.62 8.93 -6.14
CA LYS A 127 -14.24 8.00 -5.18
C LYS A 127 -13.24 7.42 -4.17
N LYS A 128 -11.94 7.57 -4.41
CA LYS A 128 -10.78 7.03 -3.68
C LYS A 128 -10.68 5.51 -3.64
N VAL A 129 -11.80 4.82 -3.49
CA VAL A 129 -11.92 3.36 -3.51
C VAL A 129 -12.98 2.99 -4.53
N LEU A 130 -12.67 2.02 -5.38
CA LEU A 130 -13.63 1.45 -6.32
C LEU A 130 -13.64 -0.06 -6.17
N VAL A 131 -14.85 -0.62 -6.11
CA VAL A 131 -15.08 -2.06 -6.04
C VAL A 131 -15.77 -2.50 -7.32
N PHE A 132 -15.18 -3.46 -8.01
CA PHE A 132 -15.75 -4.05 -9.22
C PHE A 132 -16.03 -5.52 -8.94
N PRO A 133 -17.30 -5.93 -8.79
CA PRO A 133 -17.64 -7.34 -8.67
C PRO A 133 -17.45 -8.07 -10.01
N ASP A 134 -17.35 -9.39 -9.96
CA ASP A 134 -17.37 -10.28 -11.13
C ASP A 134 -16.29 -9.97 -12.19
N GLN A 135 -15.07 -9.67 -11.76
CA GLN A 135 -13.93 -9.40 -12.64
C GLN A 135 -13.17 -10.68 -13.00
N ASP A 136 -12.54 -10.71 -14.19
CA ASP A 136 -11.86 -11.90 -14.72
C ASP A 136 -10.35 -11.95 -14.45
N PHE A 137 -9.77 -10.97 -13.75
CA PHE A 137 -8.33 -10.84 -13.52
C PHE A 137 -7.65 -12.09 -12.97
N ALA A 138 -8.26 -12.79 -12.01
CA ALA A 138 -7.70 -14.01 -11.44
C ALA A 138 -7.50 -15.13 -12.48
N SER A 139 -8.33 -15.13 -13.53
CA SER A 139 -8.32 -16.13 -14.60
C SER A 139 -7.52 -15.68 -15.83
N LEU A 140 -7.11 -14.41 -15.93
CA LEU A 140 -6.26 -13.93 -17.01
C LEU A 140 -4.84 -14.49 -16.89
N PRO A 141 -4.10 -14.60 -18.02
CA PRO A 141 -2.66 -14.75 -17.96
C PRO A 141 -2.05 -13.62 -17.13
N ILE A 142 -1.16 -13.97 -16.19
CA ILE A 142 -0.59 -13.02 -15.23
C ILE A 142 0.06 -11.81 -15.93
N GLY A 143 0.74 -12.05 -17.05
CA GLY A 143 1.34 -11.00 -17.88
C GLY A 143 0.31 -9.97 -18.41
N GLU A 144 -0.90 -10.41 -18.77
CA GLU A 144 -1.96 -9.49 -19.23
C GLU A 144 -2.50 -8.62 -18.09
N ALA A 145 -2.65 -9.18 -16.89
CA ALA A 145 -3.02 -8.41 -15.70
C ALA A 145 -1.92 -7.38 -15.35
N VAL A 146 -0.65 -7.78 -15.44
CA VAL A 146 0.50 -6.89 -15.24
C VAL A 146 0.50 -5.75 -16.26
N ASP A 147 0.32 -6.05 -17.55
CA ASP A 147 0.30 -5.04 -18.61
C ASP A 147 -0.90 -4.10 -18.50
N TYR A 148 -2.05 -4.63 -18.06
CA TYR A 148 -3.21 -3.81 -17.75
C TYR A 148 -2.89 -2.75 -16.69
N ILE A 149 -2.27 -3.16 -15.57
CA ILE A 149 -1.97 -2.25 -14.45
C ILE A 149 -0.82 -1.31 -14.82
N ARG A 150 0.16 -1.77 -15.62
CA ARG A 150 1.29 -0.96 -16.11
C ARG A 150 0.83 0.26 -16.89
N TYR A 151 -0.39 0.25 -17.44
CA TYR A 151 -1.00 1.42 -18.07
C TYR A 151 -1.03 2.65 -17.15
N TYR A 152 -1.27 2.43 -15.84
CA TYR A 152 -1.40 3.49 -14.84
C TYR A 152 -0.06 3.99 -14.28
N GLY A 153 1.07 3.36 -14.65
CA GLY A 153 2.40 3.81 -14.25
C GLY A 153 3.40 2.68 -14.04
N ARG A 154 4.57 3.07 -13.53
CA ARG A 154 5.64 2.13 -13.15
C ARG A 154 5.15 1.24 -12.00
N LEU A 155 5.29 -0.08 -12.17
CA LEU A 155 4.93 -1.06 -11.15
C LEU A 155 5.99 -1.12 -10.03
N PHE A 156 5.53 -1.20 -8.79
CA PHE A 156 6.38 -1.25 -7.61
C PHE A 156 6.80 -2.69 -7.31
N LEU A 157 8.12 -2.95 -7.25
CA LEU A 157 8.65 -4.25 -6.82
C LEU A 157 8.74 -4.27 -5.29
N HIS A 158 7.91 -5.09 -4.65
CA HIS A 158 7.84 -5.15 -3.19
C HIS A 158 9.05 -5.89 -2.58
N SER A 159 9.68 -5.27 -1.58
CA SER A 159 10.99 -5.70 -1.08
C SER A 159 10.95 -7.00 -0.27
N HIS A 160 9.80 -7.36 0.29
CA HIS A 160 9.69 -8.43 1.29
C HIS A 160 8.75 -9.58 0.91
N SER A 161 7.99 -9.46 -0.17
CA SER A 161 6.87 -10.38 -0.49
C SER A 161 7.19 -11.32 -1.62
N GLY A 162 6.27 -12.27 -1.80
CA GLY A 162 6.38 -13.33 -2.78
C GLY A 162 5.73 -12.86 -4.03
N ALA A 163 6.21 -13.43 -5.12
CA ALA A 163 5.71 -13.13 -6.43
C ALA A 163 5.44 -14.44 -7.15
N PRO A 164 4.43 -14.50 -8.02
CA PRO A 164 4.31 -15.58 -8.98
C PRO A 164 5.60 -15.68 -9.81
N LYS A 165 5.94 -16.90 -10.21
CA LYS A 165 7.17 -17.15 -10.96
C LYS A 165 7.21 -16.31 -12.24
N GLY A 166 8.28 -15.53 -12.41
CA GLY A 166 8.47 -14.65 -13.56
C GLY A 166 7.74 -13.30 -13.50
N HIS A 167 6.98 -13.01 -12.43
CA HIS A 167 6.17 -11.80 -12.29
C HIS A 167 6.45 -11.06 -10.97
N PRO A 168 7.69 -10.56 -10.74
CA PRO A 168 8.09 -9.90 -9.50
C PRO A 168 7.30 -8.62 -9.17
N GLU A 169 6.55 -8.08 -10.12
CA GLU A 169 5.68 -6.92 -9.94
C GLU A 169 4.44 -7.20 -9.08
N ILE A 170 4.09 -8.47 -8.88
CA ILE A 170 2.91 -8.84 -8.11
C ILE A 170 3.29 -9.08 -6.65
N HIS A 171 2.61 -8.35 -5.78
CA HIS A 171 2.64 -8.58 -4.35
C HIS A 171 1.53 -9.57 -3.98
N ILE A 172 1.92 -10.79 -3.59
CA ILE A 172 0.97 -11.80 -3.13
C ILE A 172 0.77 -11.71 -1.62
N VAL A 173 -0.49 -11.50 -1.21
CA VAL A 173 -0.95 -11.67 0.18
C VAL A 173 -1.51 -13.09 0.29
N HIS A 174 -0.74 -13.99 0.90
CA HIS A 174 -1.07 -15.42 0.99
C HIS A 174 -0.85 -15.93 2.41
N SER A 175 -1.84 -16.65 2.94
CA SER A 175 -1.71 -17.43 4.16
C SER A 175 -1.68 -18.90 3.78
N ARG A 176 -0.58 -19.58 4.16
CA ARG A 176 -0.36 -20.99 3.85
C ARG A 176 -1.26 -21.90 4.68
N ALA A 177 -1.54 -23.09 4.16
CA ALA A 177 -2.14 -24.18 4.91
C ALA A 177 -1.31 -24.48 6.17
N GLY A 178 -1.98 -24.55 7.32
CA GLY A 178 -1.34 -24.79 8.62
C GLY A 178 -0.54 -23.60 9.17
N ASN A 179 -0.71 -22.38 8.64
CA ASN A 179 -0.11 -21.18 9.21
C ASN A 179 -0.69 -20.87 10.60
N THR A 180 0.12 -21.00 11.65
CA THR A 180 -0.28 -20.72 13.04
C THR A 180 -0.07 -19.27 13.46
N LEU A 181 0.61 -18.45 12.65
CA LEU A 181 0.94 -17.06 13.02
C LEU A 181 -0.31 -16.21 13.24
N ALA A 182 -1.36 -16.42 12.44
CA ALA A 182 -2.61 -15.69 12.61
C ALA A 182 -3.33 -16.10 13.91
N PRO A 183 -3.58 -17.40 14.18
CA PRO A 183 -4.08 -17.86 15.48
C PRO A 183 -3.28 -17.34 16.67
N GLU A 184 -1.95 -17.50 16.67
CA GLU A 184 -1.06 -17.06 17.75
C GLU A 184 -1.11 -15.54 17.95
N PHE A 185 -1.25 -14.77 16.87
CA PHE A 185 -1.42 -13.32 16.95
C PHE A 185 -2.75 -12.96 17.64
N PHE A 186 -3.83 -13.65 17.30
CA PHE A 186 -5.15 -13.40 17.88
C PHE A 186 -5.32 -13.92 19.32
N ASP A 187 -4.45 -14.82 19.80
CA ASP A 187 -4.39 -15.17 21.23
C ASP A 187 -4.06 -13.96 22.12
N LEU A 188 -3.35 -12.97 21.56
CA LEU A 188 -2.91 -11.76 22.27
C LEU A 188 -3.61 -10.47 21.80
N HIS A 189 -4.40 -10.54 20.74
CA HIS A 189 -4.99 -9.36 20.10
C HIS A 189 -6.43 -9.61 19.66
N THR A 190 -7.29 -8.60 19.81
CA THR A 190 -8.69 -8.68 19.37
C THR A 190 -8.90 -8.30 17.90
N HIS A 191 -7.88 -7.75 17.24
CA HIS A 191 -7.93 -7.34 15.84
C HIS A 191 -6.53 -7.32 15.21
N SER A 192 -6.47 -7.45 13.88
CA SER A 192 -5.25 -7.29 13.09
C SER A 192 -5.13 -5.90 12.43
N MET A 193 -5.96 -4.92 12.82
CA MET A 193 -5.97 -3.60 12.20
C MET A 193 -4.59 -2.92 12.21
N ALA A 194 -4.07 -2.68 11.02
CA ALA A 194 -2.87 -1.91 10.77
C ALA A 194 -3.19 -0.80 9.76
N TRP A 195 -3.64 0.36 10.26
CA TRP A 195 -3.93 1.51 9.40
C TRP A 195 -2.64 1.98 8.71
N HIS A 196 -2.64 2.01 7.38
CA HIS A 196 -1.52 2.50 6.61
C HIS A 196 -1.90 3.04 5.24
N SER A 197 -0.93 3.75 4.66
CA SER A 197 -0.83 3.97 3.22
C SER A 197 0.40 3.20 2.75
N ASP A 198 0.34 2.59 1.57
CA ASP A 198 1.38 1.66 1.12
C ASP A 198 2.72 2.36 0.91
N ASN A 199 3.79 1.73 1.41
CA ASN A 199 5.19 2.07 1.13
C ASN A 199 5.54 3.57 1.28
N THR A 200 4.92 4.26 2.25
CA THR A 200 5.17 5.70 2.46
C THR A 200 6.60 6.06 2.84
N PHE A 201 7.45 5.07 3.16
CA PHE A 201 8.89 5.26 3.36
C PHE A 201 9.66 5.52 2.06
N GLU A 202 9.08 5.32 0.88
CA GLU A 202 9.71 5.63 -0.40
C GLU A 202 9.69 7.14 -0.68
N VAL A 203 10.68 7.63 -1.44
CA VAL A 203 10.76 9.05 -1.82
C VAL A 203 9.57 9.47 -2.69
N GLN A 204 9.15 8.59 -3.59
CA GLN A 204 7.96 8.70 -4.43
C GLN A 204 7.04 7.51 -4.15
N PRO A 205 6.16 7.59 -3.13
CA PRO A 205 5.29 6.48 -2.75
C PRO A 205 4.32 6.07 -3.88
N PRO A 206 3.85 4.82 -3.91
CA PRO A 206 2.82 4.38 -4.84
C PRO A 206 1.57 5.29 -4.80
N GLY A 207 1.07 5.65 -5.97
CA GLY A 207 -0.10 6.52 -6.11
C GLY A 207 -1.44 5.78 -6.18
N VAL A 208 -1.43 4.54 -6.65
CA VAL A 208 -2.61 3.68 -6.81
C VAL A 208 -2.23 2.24 -6.49
N THR A 209 -3.13 1.52 -5.83
CA THR A 209 -3.02 0.08 -5.56
C THR A 209 -4.14 -0.64 -6.29
N PHE A 210 -3.81 -1.67 -7.06
CA PHE A 210 -4.77 -2.60 -7.65
C PHE A 210 -4.76 -3.89 -6.84
N LEU A 211 -5.91 -4.28 -6.33
CA LEU A 211 -6.11 -5.49 -5.55
C LEU A 211 -7.26 -6.29 -6.17
N TYR A 212 -7.04 -7.56 -6.48
CA TYR A 212 -8.08 -8.50 -6.83
C TYR A 212 -7.91 -9.78 -6.03
N SER A 213 -9.03 -10.37 -5.65
CA SER A 213 -9.05 -11.58 -4.84
C SER A 213 -8.83 -12.81 -5.70
N LEU A 214 -7.91 -13.68 -5.27
CA LEU A 214 -7.76 -15.03 -5.81
C LEU A 214 -8.66 -15.99 -5.03
N GLU A 215 -8.47 -16.02 -3.71
CA GLU A 215 -9.23 -16.84 -2.78
C GLU A 215 -9.59 -15.98 -1.58
N VAL A 216 -10.84 -16.07 -1.14
CA VAL A 216 -11.35 -15.34 0.04
C VAL A 216 -11.89 -16.35 1.04
N PRO A 217 -11.70 -16.11 2.35
CA PRO A 217 -12.31 -16.96 3.37
C PRO A 217 -13.84 -16.85 3.33
N ALA A 218 -14.53 -17.87 3.84
CA ALA A 218 -15.99 -17.86 3.92
C ALA A 218 -16.52 -16.73 4.84
N GLU A 219 -15.70 -16.33 5.81
CA GLU A 219 -15.99 -15.26 6.77
C GLU A 219 -14.73 -14.48 7.12
N GLY A 220 -14.90 -13.19 7.42
CA GLY A 220 -13.79 -12.27 7.67
C GLY A 220 -12.97 -11.93 6.42
N GLY A 221 -11.81 -11.31 6.63
CA GLY A 221 -10.93 -10.86 5.54
C GLY A 221 -11.27 -9.47 4.97
N ASP A 222 -12.18 -8.74 5.62
CA ASP A 222 -12.58 -7.40 5.21
C ASP A 222 -11.40 -6.43 5.20
N THR A 223 -11.38 -5.57 4.18
CA THR A 223 -10.45 -4.43 4.10
C THR A 223 -11.23 -3.14 4.27
N VAL A 224 -10.82 -2.33 5.26
CA VAL A 224 -11.45 -1.03 5.55
C VAL A 224 -10.56 0.13 5.10
N PHE A 225 -11.17 1.21 4.62
CA PHE A 225 -10.49 2.38 4.11
C PHE A 225 -10.97 3.65 4.82
N ALA A 226 -10.08 4.65 4.89
CA ALA A 226 -10.38 5.98 5.44
C ALA A 226 -10.00 7.07 4.44
N ASP A 227 -10.87 8.06 4.28
CA ASP A 227 -10.61 9.22 3.44
C ASP A 227 -9.80 10.27 4.22
N MET A 228 -8.51 10.34 3.92
CA MET A 228 -7.59 11.26 4.59
C MET A 228 -7.68 12.71 4.07
N GLU A 229 -8.32 12.96 2.90
CA GLU A 229 -8.71 14.31 2.47
C GLU A 229 -9.87 14.79 3.34
N LYS A 230 -10.91 13.97 3.52
CA LYS A 230 -12.05 14.30 4.40
C LYS A 230 -11.65 14.42 5.87
N ALA A 231 -10.71 13.60 6.33
CA ALA A 231 -10.16 13.75 7.68
C ALA A 231 -9.50 15.12 7.87
N TYR A 232 -8.72 15.58 6.88
CA TYR A 232 -8.10 16.91 6.90
C TYR A 232 -9.13 18.04 6.87
N GLU A 233 -10.12 17.96 5.95
CA GLU A 233 -11.18 18.97 5.81
C GLU A 233 -11.98 19.17 7.09
N ARG A 234 -12.15 18.11 7.90
CA ARG A 234 -12.90 18.16 9.17
C ARG A 234 -12.11 18.73 10.34
N LEU A 235 -10.80 18.93 10.21
CA LEU A 235 -10.02 19.61 11.23
C LEU A 235 -10.41 21.09 11.31
N SER A 236 -10.36 21.67 12.50
CA SER A 236 -10.52 23.12 12.63
C SER A 236 -9.44 23.87 11.82
N PRO A 237 -9.71 25.09 11.33
CA PRO A 237 -8.73 25.88 10.59
C PRO A 237 -7.40 26.09 11.35
N VAL A 238 -7.46 26.17 12.69
CA VAL A 238 -6.28 26.28 13.55
C VAL A 238 -5.43 25.02 13.47
N PHE A 239 -6.04 23.83 13.59
CA PHE A 239 -5.33 22.56 13.47
C PHE A 239 -4.77 22.34 12.07
N GLN A 240 -5.52 22.69 11.02
CA GLN A 240 -5.02 22.66 9.64
C GLN A 240 -3.72 23.46 9.52
N LYS A 241 -3.72 24.72 9.97
CA LYS A 241 -2.53 25.60 9.92
C LYS A 241 -1.35 25.05 10.71
N ILE A 242 -1.61 24.43 11.87
CA ILE A 242 -0.54 23.80 12.68
C ILE A 242 0.08 22.64 11.90
N LEU A 243 -0.73 21.77 11.29
CA LEU A 243 -0.24 20.55 10.64
C LEU A 243 0.46 20.81 9.29
N GLU A 244 0.06 21.86 8.55
CA GLU A 244 0.64 22.19 7.23
C GLU A 244 2.17 22.45 7.27
N GLY A 245 2.72 22.86 8.42
CA GLY A 245 4.15 23.06 8.59
C GLY A 245 4.92 21.83 9.09
N LEU A 246 4.24 20.75 9.46
CA LEU A 246 4.87 19.59 10.10
C LEU A 246 5.28 18.54 9.08
N LYS A 247 6.35 17.82 9.43
CA LYS A 247 6.85 16.68 8.67
C LYS A 247 6.90 15.43 9.56
N ALA A 248 6.96 14.26 8.94
CA ALA A 248 7.13 12.98 9.61
C ALA A 248 8.21 12.15 8.93
N VAL A 249 8.94 11.34 9.71
CA VAL A 249 9.85 10.32 9.21
C VAL A 249 9.08 9.03 8.99
N HIS A 250 9.14 8.50 7.77
CA HIS A 250 8.58 7.23 7.35
C HIS A 250 9.73 6.24 7.11
N THR A 251 9.65 5.05 7.70
CA THR A 251 10.76 4.06 7.69
C THR A 251 10.31 2.69 7.20
N SER A 252 11.17 2.00 6.44
CA SER A 252 11.01 0.57 6.14
C SER A 252 11.81 -0.34 7.08
N CYS A 253 12.63 0.22 7.97
CA CYS A 253 13.50 -0.55 8.86
C CYS A 253 12.73 -1.53 9.75
N ASP A 254 11.54 -1.16 10.24
CA ASP A 254 10.72 -2.05 11.08
C ASP A 254 10.12 -3.21 10.28
N GLN A 255 9.70 -2.95 9.04
CA GLN A 255 9.20 -3.99 8.15
C GLN A 255 10.33 -4.96 7.79
N ALA A 256 11.53 -4.45 7.48
CA ALA A 256 12.69 -5.26 7.19
C ALA A 256 13.13 -6.10 8.40
N ALA A 257 13.16 -5.51 9.60
CA ALA A 257 13.49 -6.24 10.83
C ALA A 257 12.49 -7.37 11.10
N ARG A 258 11.19 -7.12 10.94
CA ARG A 258 10.14 -8.16 11.07
C ARG A 258 10.28 -9.24 10.01
N ALA A 259 10.57 -8.87 8.76
CA ALA A 259 10.79 -9.85 7.68
C ALA A 259 11.98 -10.75 8.00
N ILE A 260 13.12 -10.19 8.43
CA ILE A 260 14.31 -10.94 8.83
C ILE A 260 14.01 -11.87 10.02
N ALA A 261 13.33 -11.35 11.05
CA ALA A 261 12.96 -12.13 12.22
C ALA A 261 12.03 -13.31 11.88
N GLY A 262 11.15 -13.15 10.88
CA GLY A 262 10.31 -14.20 10.34
C GLY A 262 11.01 -15.14 9.34
N GLY A 263 12.32 -15.00 9.12
CA GLY A 263 13.07 -15.79 8.14
C GLY A 263 12.76 -15.45 6.68
N GLY A 264 12.17 -14.28 6.42
CA GLY A 264 11.87 -13.75 5.09
C GLY A 264 13.04 -12.99 4.47
N TYR A 265 12.78 -12.38 3.32
CA TYR A 265 13.79 -11.73 2.48
C TYR A 265 13.69 -10.20 2.56
N VAL A 266 14.83 -9.52 2.41
CA VAL A 266 14.91 -8.07 2.23
C VAL A 266 15.64 -7.80 0.92
N ARG A 267 14.89 -7.45 -0.13
CA ARG A 267 15.43 -7.29 -1.48
C ARG A 267 15.89 -5.86 -1.79
N ARG A 268 15.46 -4.87 -1.02
CA ARG A 268 15.92 -3.47 -1.13
C ARG A 268 16.42 -3.03 0.23
N GLU A 269 17.52 -2.28 0.25
CA GLU A 269 18.02 -1.71 1.50
C GLU A 269 16.93 -0.86 2.17
N PRO A 270 16.72 -1.01 3.49
CA PRO A 270 15.77 -0.18 4.22
C PRO A 270 16.16 1.30 4.17
N ILE A 271 15.16 2.18 4.15
CA ILE A 271 15.34 3.62 4.04
C ILE A 271 14.41 4.35 5.01
N ASP A 272 14.82 5.58 5.32
CA ASP A 272 14.03 6.58 6.02
C ASP A 272 13.82 7.78 5.10
N THR A 273 12.59 8.26 4.99
CA THR A 273 12.25 9.46 4.23
C THR A 273 11.42 10.43 5.06
N ILE A 274 11.54 11.71 4.74
CA ILE A 274 10.80 12.78 5.42
C ILE A 274 9.71 13.28 4.48
N HIS A 275 8.45 13.13 4.90
CA HIS A 275 7.27 13.60 4.18
C HIS A 275 6.51 14.65 4.97
N PRO A 276 5.80 15.60 4.32
CA PRO A 276 4.90 16.50 5.02
C PRO A 276 3.72 15.72 5.60
N ILE A 277 3.28 16.09 6.81
CA ILE A 277 2.09 15.50 7.44
C ILE A 277 0.82 15.87 6.67
N VAL A 278 0.83 16.99 5.96
CA VAL A 278 -0.23 17.40 5.04
C VAL A 278 0.34 17.41 3.64
N ARG A 279 -0.12 16.47 2.79
CA ARG A 279 0.25 16.44 1.37
C ARG A 279 -0.85 17.04 0.52
N THR A 280 -0.47 17.61 -0.61
CA THR A 280 -1.41 18.11 -1.61
C THR A 280 -1.45 17.14 -2.79
N SER A 281 -2.65 16.71 -3.19
CA SER A 281 -2.83 15.93 -4.42
C SER A 281 -2.42 16.79 -5.63
N PRO A 282 -1.47 16.32 -6.47
CA PRO A 282 -1.04 17.08 -7.64
C PRO A 282 -2.15 17.20 -8.69
N LEU A 283 -3.12 16.27 -8.70
CA LEU A 283 -4.24 16.29 -9.64
C LEU A 283 -5.37 17.22 -9.17
N THR A 284 -5.81 17.06 -7.92
CA THR A 284 -7.03 17.72 -7.42
C THR A 284 -6.74 19.00 -6.63
N GLY A 285 -5.50 19.24 -6.22
CA GLY A 285 -5.12 20.33 -5.32
C GLY A 285 -5.63 20.16 -3.88
N LYS A 286 -6.32 19.06 -3.57
CA LYS A 286 -6.85 18.79 -2.23
C LYS A 286 -5.74 18.38 -1.26
N LYS A 287 -5.88 18.79 -0.01
CA LYS A 287 -4.96 18.44 1.07
C LYS A 287 -5.43 17.19 1.80
N ALA A 288 -4.51 16.30 2.14
CA ALA A 288 -4.76 15.07 2.87
C ALA A 288 -3.74 14.88 4.00
N LEU A 289 -4.19 14.28 5.11
CA LEU A 289 -3.29 13.83 6.16
C LEU A 289 -2.46 12.63 5.65
N PHE A 290 -1.15 12.74 5.69
CA PHE A 290 -0.20 11.72 5.22
C PHE A 290 0.57 11.13 6.38
N VAL A 291 -0.15 10.44 7.26
CA VAL A 291 0.40 9.82 8.46
C VAL A 291 -0.15 8.42 8.63
N ASN A 292 0.70 7.50 9.09
CA ASN A 292 0.28 6.15 9.43
C ASN A 292 1.18 5.50 10.49
N PRO A 293 0.62 4.73 11.43
CA PRO A 293 1.40 4.09 12.50
C PRO A 293 2.35 2.98 12.02
N GLN A 294 2.16 2.44 10.81
CA GLN A 294 2.97 1.35 10.30
C GLN A 294 4.38 1.80 9.88
N TYR A 295 4.49 2.99 9.30
CA TYR A 295 5.76 3.53 8.80
C TYR A 295 6.22 4.78 9.53
N ASN A 296 5.33 5.51 10.20
CA ASN A 296 5.72 6.73 10.91
C ASN A 296 6.40 6.41 12.23
N ARG A 297 7.67 6.77 12.39
CA ARG A 297 8.35 6.71 13.70
C ARG A 297 8.21 8.00 14.50
N ASN A 298 8.51 9.13 13.86
CA ASN A 298 8.64 10.42 14.53
C ASN A 298 7.99 11.49 13.66
N THR A 299 7.14 12.34 14.24
CA THR A 299 6.85 13.64 13.64
C THR A 299 8.09 14.50 13.83
N CYS A 300 8.81 14.78 12.74
CA CYS A 300 9.84 15.80 12.77
C CYS A 300 9.15 17.16 12.85
N HIS A 301 8.85 17.57 14.08
CA HIS A 301 8.82 18.97 14.39
C HIS A 301 10.27 19.44 14.28
N SER A 302 10.59 20.29 13.28
CA SER A 302 11.74 21.18 13.42
C SER A 302 11.47 21.97 14.70
N GLY A 303 12.10 21.54 15.79
CA GLY A 303 11.81 22.02 17.12
C GLY A 303 11.95 23.53 17.18
N ILE A 304 10.89 24.24 17.58
CA ILE A 304 11.10 25.50 18.28
C ILE A 304 11.70 25.11 19.63
N THR A 305 13.01 25.21 19.76
CA THR A 305 13.67 25.20 21.06
C THR A 305 13.21 26.45 21.81
N ASP A 306 12.58 26.28 22.97
CA ASP A 306 12.39 27.38 23.89
C ASP A 306 13.77 27.84 24.38
N TRP A 307 14.18 29.05 23.99
CA TRP A 307 15.49 29.63 24.24
C TRP A 307 15.79 29.81 25.73
N MET A 308 14.77 29.76 26.60
CA MET A 308 14.91 30.12 28.01
C MET A 308 15.15 28.91 28.95
N ASP A 309 14.75 27.69 28.58
CA ASP A 309 14.85 26.55 29.51
C ASP A 309 15.32 25.21 28.91
N GLY A 310 15.51 25.11 27.59
CA GLY A 310 16.08 23.92 26.94
C GLY A 310 15.26 22.63 27.08
N ARG A 311 14.01 22.70 27.54
CA ARG A 311 13.17 21.50 27.75
C ARG A 311 12.45 21.09 26.48
N ARG A 312 12.72 19.87 26.00
CA ARG A 312 11.90 19.22 24.96
C ARG A 312 10.54 18.81 25.55
N ARG A 313 9.44 19.33 25.02
CA ARG A 313 8.09 18.81 25.27
C ARG A 313 7.35 18.54 23.96
N HIS A 314 6.48 17.53 24.04
CA HIS A 314 5.48 17.05 23.08
C HIS A 314 5.87 15.88 22.16
N ILE A 315 5.61 14.68 22.66
CA ILE A 315 5.19 13.52 21.86
C ILE A 315 3.69 13.70 21.60
N ALA A 316 3.32 14.08 20.38
CA ALA A 316 1.93 13.98 19.94
C ALA A 316 1.77 12.66 19.17
N ARG A 317 1.29 11.61 19.86
CA ARG A 317 0.81 10.39 19.20
C ARG A 317 -0.51 10.73 18.52
N ILE A 318 -0.47 11.16 17.26
CA ILE A 318 -1.67 11.29 16.43
C ILE A 318 -2.02 9.88 15.93
N MET A 319 -2.63 9.09 16.81
CA MET A 319 -3.49 7.98 16.37
C MET A 319 -4.93 8.48 16.50
N PRO A 320 -5.71 8.57 15.41
CA PRO A 320 -7.15 8.62 15.56
C PRO A 320 -7.58 7.27 16.14
N SER A 321 -7.70 7.17 17.46
CA SER A 321 -8.46 6.07 18.07
C SER A 321 -9.92 6.25 17.65
N ALA A 322 -10.40 5.35 16.81
CA ALA A 322 -11.82 5.14 16.61
C ALA A 322 -12.39 4.47 17.88
N GLU A 323 -13.14 5.28 18.64
CA GLU A 323 -14.22 4.96 19.59
C GLU A 323 -13.96 4.25 20.93
N ARG A 324 -14.83 4.59 21.88
CA ARG A 324 -15.37 3.70 22.91
C ARG A 324 -16.90 3.67 22.74
N PRO A 325 -17.56 2.50 22.62
CA PRO A 325 -18.97 2.37 22.92
C PRO A 325 -19.15 2.34 24.46
N THR A 326 -20.04 3.21 24.94
CA THR A 326 -20.48 3.49 26.32
C THR A 326 -19.44 4.05 27.30
#